data_AF-A0A7S2Q2I8-F1
#
_entry.id   AF-A0A7S2Q2I8-F1
#
_cell.length_a   1.000
_cell.length_b   1.000
_cell.length_c   1.000
_cell.angle_alpha   90.00
_cell.angle_beta   90.00
_cell.angle_gamma   90.00
#
_symmetry.space_group_name_H-M   'P 1'
#
loop_
_entity.id
_entity.type
_entity.pdbx_description
1 polymer ?
#
loop_
_entity_poly.entity_id
_entity_poly.type
_entity_poly.pdbx_seq_one_letter_code
_entity_poly.pdbx_strand_id
1 'polypeptide(L)'
;KNTRQVYVHMLLHWPRCNDEVEWMNCEEEENNLPQFVKDAGPPPHLDKQNAWKDSWRALEEMYNEHAAERHRSAGVEGKPIIASIGVSNFELDDMKALIEFAHVWPHIYQGNSWLIFHDPHLMTFLRAHDIFFQTYAVMFGIIQRRQDSPSAFHILSTVSRELTETIQSSNPDNVATQPIATEATIMLAYLVHSNIGIIPRAAATAHQHENSPSSIKAVIQHLTPDRIEKLERAIPALMKGEKLYTSVSFVNALEGAILIHWMHPDTNEEVVVSDLIHPGSVEVQQTHPGHIFVAYDAERKIRKEFVVGAGYGEEQQFRVEL
;
A
#
# COMPACT_ATOMS: atom_id res chain seq x y z
N LYS A 1 6.03 -19.17 -36.87
CA LYS A 1 5.69 -17.93 -36.12
C LYS A 1 5.28 -18.39 -34.73
N ASN A 2 6.02 -18.03 -33.68
CA ASN A 2 5.66 -18.46 -32.32
C ASN A 2 4.55 -17.52 -31.82
N THR A 3 3.29 -17.83 -32.13
CA THR A 3 2.16 -17.02 -31.66
C THR A 3 2.03 -17.26 -30.16
N ARG A 4 2.45 -16.29 -29.35
CA ARG A 4 2.24 -16.33 -27.90
C ARG A 4 0.74 -16.45 -27.62
N GLN A 5 0.37 -17.46 -26.86
CA GLN A 5 -0.98 -17.57 -26.31
C GLN A 5 -1.23 -16.35 -25.41
N VAL A 6 -2.34 -15.66 -25.63
CA VAL A 6 -2.78 -14.54 -24.79
C VAL A 6 -3.82 -15.05 -23.81
N TYR A 7 -3.64 -14.70 -22.54
CA TYR A 7 -4.58 -14.98 -21.47
C TYR A 7 -5.18 -13.66 -20.99
N VAL A 8 -6.49 -13.64 -20.74
CA VAL A 8 -7.24 -12.43 -20.38
C VAL A 8 -7.93 -12.63 -19.04
N HIS A 9 -7.85 -11.62 -18.19
CA HIS A 9 -8.70 -11.51 -17.00
C HIS A 9 -9.82 -10.52 -17.31
N MET A 10 -11.07 -10.96 -17.19
CA MET A 10 -12.22 -10.11 -17.46
C MET A 10 -12.87 -9.69 -16.15
N LEU A 11 -13.10 -8.40 -15.99
CA LEU A 11 -13.63 -7.83 -14.76
C LEU A 11 -14.91 -7.05 -15.04
N LEU A 12 -15.93 -7.27 -14.22
CA LEU A 12 -17.11 -6.41 -14.17
C LEU A 12 -16.77 -5.19 -13.30
N HIS A 13 -16.84 -4.00 -13.88
CA HIS A 13 -16.43 -2.75 -13.23
C HIS A 13 -17.66 -1.99 -12.72
N TRP A 14 -17.75 -1.81 -11.41
CA TRP A 14 -18.89 -1.26 -10.66
C TRP A 14 -20.19 -2.08 -10.76
N PRO A 15 -20.87 -2.37 -9.64
CA PRO A 15 -22.14 -3.11 -9.68
C PRO A 15 -23.32 -2.24 -10.12
N ARG A 16 -23.18 -0.92 -10.06
CA ARG A 16 -24.26 0.03 -10.34
C ARG A 16 -23.73 1.44 -10.61
N CYS A 17 -24.56 2.22 -11.28
CA CYS A 17 -24.36 3.65 -11.43
C CYS A 17 -24.57 4.37 -10.11
N ASN A 18 -23.63 5.22 -9.74
CA ASN A 18 -23.66 6.05 -8.55
C ASN A 18 -23.77 7.53 -8.95
N ASP A 19 -24.96 8.10 -8.75
CA ASP A 19 -25.24 9.50 -9.13
C ASP A 19 -24.52 10.51 -8.22
N GLU A 20 -23.96 10.07 -7.09
CA GLU A 20 -23.15 10.90 -6.19
C GLU A 20 -21.72 11.09 -6.71
N VAL A 21 -21.31 10.31 -7.71
CA VAL A 21 -19.98 10.37 -8.32
C VAL A 21 -20.04 11.22 -9.57
N GLU A 22 -19.50 12.44 -9.49
CA GLU A 22 -19.62 13.49 -10.53
C GLU A 22 -19.19 13.03 -11.94
N TRP A 23 -18.20 12.13 -12.03
CA TRP A 23 -17.69 11.64 -13.31
C TRP A 23 -18.46 10.42 -13.86
N MET A 24 -19.39 9.83 -13.12
CA MET A 24 -20.11 8.61 -13.50
C MET A 24 -21.44 8.97 -14.19
N ASN A 25 -21.38 9.49 -15.41
CA ASN A 25 -22.57 9.86 -16.18
C ASN A 25 -23.12 8.69 -17.02
N CYS A 26 -23.73 7.71 -16.35
CA CYS A 26 -24.24 6.51 -17.01
C CYS A 26 -25.31 6.77 -18.07
N GLU A 27 -26.15 7.79 -17.91
CA GLU A 27 -27.19 8.12 -18.89
C GLU A 27 -26.55 8.62 -20.19
N GLU A 28 -25.57 9.53 -20.10
CA GLU A 28 -24.83 10.00 -21.26
C GLU A 28 -24.02 8.88 -21.91
N GLU A 29 -23.35 8.03 -21.11
CA GLU A 29 -22.61 6.87 -21.63
C GLU A 29 -23.52 5.94 -22.43
N GLU A 30 -24.67 5.56 -21.87
CA GLU A 30 -25.66 4.72 -22.56
C GLU A 30 -26.17 5.38 -23.84
N ASN A 31 -26.49 6.67 -23.79
CA ASN A 31 -27.00 7.42 -24.95
C ASN A 31 -25.97 7.49 -26.08
N ASN A 32 -24.68 7.42 -25.76
CA ASN A 32 -23.58 7.41 -26.73
C ASN A 32 -23.22 6.00 -27.24
N LEU A 33 -23.83 4.93 -26.70
CA LEU A 33 -23.59 3.57 -27.17
C LEU A 33 -24.11 3.37 -28.61
N PRO A 34 -23.43 2.56 -29.43
CA PRO A 34 -23.92 2.16 -30.74
C PRO A 34 -25.29 1.47 -30.65
N GLN A 35 -26.13 1.66 -31.67
CA GLN A 35 -27.50 1.10 -31.68
C GLN A 35 -27.53 -0.42 -31.47
N PHE A 36 -26.59 -1.17 -32.06
CA PHE A 36 -26.55 -2.63 -31.90
C PHE A 36 -26.31 -3.07 -30.44
N VAL A 37 -25.68 -2.23 -29.60
CA VAL A 37 -25.52 -2.50 -28.16
C VAL A 37 -26.83 -2.23 -27.42
N LYS A 38 -27.51 -1.12 -27.75
CA LYS A 38 -28.83 -0.79 -27.21
C LYS A 38 -29.90 -1.81 -27.59
N ASP A 39 -29.76 -2.42 -28.77
CA ASP A 39 -30.67 -3.46 -29.25
C ASP A 39 -30.45 -4.81 -28.52
N ALA A 40 -29.32 -4.99 -27.82
CA ALA A 40 -28.99 -6.23 -27.11
C ALA A 40 -29.78 -6.39 -25.80
N GLY A 41 -30.33 -5.31 -25.23
CA GLY A 41 -31.08 -5.37 -23.99
C GLY A 41 -31.42 -3.99 -23.42
N PRO A 42 -32.19 -3.95 -22.32
CA PRO A 42 -32.49 -2.69 -21.64
C PRO A 42 -31.22 -2.07 -21.01
N PRO A 43 -31.13 -0.74 -20.92
CA PRO A 43 -30.00 -0.06 -20.30
C PRO A 43 -29.76 -0.49 -18.84
N PRO A 44 -28.53 -0.94 -18.47
CA PRO A 44 -28.22 -1.39 -17.11
C PRO A 44 -28.47 -0.34 -16.03
N HIS A 45 -28.28 0.94 -16.35
CA HIS A 45 -28.46 2.04 -15.39
C HIS A 45 -29.91 2.22 -14.90
N LEU A 46 -30.89 1.66 -15.62
CA LEU A 46 -32.31 1.68 -15.22
C LEU A 46 -32.65 0.63 -14.14
N ASP A 47 -31.87 -0.45 -14.05
CA ASP A 47 -31.96 -1.46 -12.96
C ASP A 47 -30.67 -1.48 -12.14
N LYS A 48 -30.49 -0.41 -11.35
CA LYS A 48 -29.32 -0.20 -10.50
C LYS A 48 -29.07 -1.33 -9.48
N GLN A 49 -30.05 -2.18 -9.22
CA GLN A 49 -29.92 -3.20 -8.16
C GLN A 49 -29.57 -4.58 -8.72
N ASN A 50 -30.03 -4.92 -9.92
CA ASN A 50 -29.87 -6.28 -10.45
C ASN A 50 -29.18 -6.36 -11.81
N ALA A 51 -28.97 -5.27 -12.55
CA ALA A 51 -28.38 -5.35 -13.89
C ALA A 51 -26.99 -5.99 -13.92
N TRP A 52 -26.19 -5.84 -12.85
CA TRP A 52 -24.88 -6.48 -12.74
C TRP A 52 -24.96 -8.00 -12.64
N LYS A 53 -26.08 -8.57 -12.16
CA LYS A 53 -26.26 -10.03 -12.02
C LYS A 53 -26.34 -10.72 -13.37
N ASP A 54 -27.04 -10.11 -14.33
CA ASP A 54 -27.11 -10.64 -15.69
C ASP A 54 -25.79 -10.45 -16.44
N SER A 55 -25.10 -9.33 -16.20
CA SER A 55 -23.71 -9.14 -16.66
C SER A 55 -22.75 -10.21 -16.10
N TRP A 56 -22.93 -10.60 -14.83
CA TRP A 56 -22.15 -11.68 -14.21
C TRP A 56 -22.45 -13.04 -14.85
N ARG A 57 -23.72 -13.39 -15.06
CA ARG A 57 -24.11 -14.64 -15.75
C ARG A 57 -23.50 -14.75 -17.14
N ALA A 58 -23.56 -13.67 -17.93
CA ALA A 58 -22.93 -13.64 -19.25
C ALA A 58 -21.40 -13.88 -19.14
N LEU A 59 -20.76 -13.32 -18.12
CA LEU A 59 -19.34 -13.52 -17.87
C LEU A 59 -19.01 -14.96 -17.44
N GLU A 60 -19.87 -15.62 -16.67
CA GLU A 60 -19.77 -17.05 -16.33
C GLU A 60 -19.89 -17.94 -17.58
N GLU A 61 -20.88 -17.67 -18.43
CA GLU A 61 -21.09 -18.41 -19.67
C GLU A 61 -19.85 -18.31 -20.58
N MET A 62 -19.35 -17.10 -20.83
CA MET A 62 -18.14 -16.88 -21.61
C MET A 62 -16.92 -17.59 -21.01
N TYR A 63 -16.75 -17.54 -19.70
CA TYR A 63 -15.66 -18.25 -19.02
C TYR A 63 -15.75 -19.75 -19.21
N ASN A 64 -16.93 -20.34 -19.06
CA ASN A 64 -17.17 -21.77 -19.17
C ASN A 64 -16.96 -22.29 -20.61
N GLU A 65 -17.40 -21.52 -21.61
CA GLU A 65 -17.14 -21.82 -23.03
C GLU A 65 -15.63 -21.89 -23.31
N HIS A 66 -14.89 -20.86 -22.88
CA HIS A 66 -13.43 -20.83 -23.05
C HIS A 66 -12.72 -21.90 -22.22
N ALA A 67 -13.19 -22.23 -21.02
CA ALA A 67 -12.63 -23.30 -20.20
C ALA A 67 -12.78 -24.67 -20.90
N ALA A 68 -13.94 -24.94 -21.50
CA ALA A 68 -14.16 -26.16 -22.29
C ALA A 68 -13.24 -26.23 -23.51
N GLU A 69 -12.97 -25.10 -24.18
CA GLU A 69 -12.05 -25.02 -25.31
C GLU A 69 -10.58 -25.29 -24.91
N ARG A 70 -10.13 -24.80 -23.75
CA ARG A 70 -8.77 -25.09 -23.23
C ARG A 70 -8.47 -26.58 -23.15
N HIS A 71 -9.48 -27.39 -22.81
CA HIS A 71 -9.33 -28.84 -22.71
C HIS A 71 -9.42 -29.56 -24.06
N ARG A 72 -10.04 -28.94 -25.08
CA ARG A 72 -10.28 -29.56 -26.39
C ARG A 72 -9.25 -29.15 -27.45
N SER A 73 -8.53 -28.05 -27.25
CA SER A 73 -7.70 -27.44 -28.29
C SER A 73 -6.24 -27.31 -27.88
N ALA A 74 -5.45 -28.34 -28.18
CA ALA A 74 -3.99 -28.23 -28.37
C ALA A 74 -3.62 -27.49 -29.68
N GLY A 75 -4.50 -26.63 -30.24
CA GLY A 75 -4.34 -26.16 -31.62
C GLY A 75 -5.14 -24.94 -32.07
N VAL A 76 -5.78 -24.16 -31.19
CA VAL A 76 -6.30 -22.83 -31.60
C VAL A 76 -5.18 -21.82 -31.38
N GLU A 77 -4.20 -21.82 -32.29
CA GLU A 77 -3.11 -20.84 -32.27
C GLU A 77 -3.68 -19.42 -32.40
N GLY A 78 -3.54 -18.62 -31.34
CA GLY A 78 -3.60 -17.16 -31.43
C GLY A 78 -4.90 -16.47 -30.99
N LYS A 79 -5.95 -17.19 -30.57
CA LYS A 79 -7.13 -16.53 -29.95
C LYS A 79 -6.89 -16.30 -28.45
N PRO A 80 -7.23 -15.13 -27.89
CA PRO A 80 -7.17 -14.91 -26.45
C PRO A 80 -8.07 -15.89 -25.69
N ILE A 81 -7.59 -16.40 -24.57
CA ILE A 81 -8.34 -17.29 -23.68
C ILE A 81 -8.66 -16.53 -22.40
N ILE A 82 -9.92 -16.46 -22.03
CA ILE A 82 -10.34 -15.92 -20.73
C ILE A 82 -9.77 -16.86 -19.67
N ALA A 83 -8.78 -16.41 -18.92
CA ALA A 83 -8.07 -17.17 -17.88
C ALA A 83 -8.82 -17.16 -16.56
N SER A 84 -9.45 -16.03 -16.24
CA SER A 84 -10.30 -15.87 -15.07
C SER A 84 -11.29 -14.71 -15.26
N ILE A 85 -12.29 -14.71 -14.40
CA ILE A 85 -13.32 -13.67 -14.29
C ILE A 85 -13.35 -13.10 -12.88
N GLY A 86 -13.74 -11.85 -12.75
CA GLY A 86 -13.73 -11.15 -11.47
C GLY A 86 -14.51 -9.85 -11.50
N VAL A 87 -14.40 -9.07 -10.43
CA VAL A 87 -15.11 -7.81 -10.26
C VAL A 87 -14.19 -6.70 -9.83
N SER A 88 -14.62 -5.45 -9.97
CA SER A 88 -13.87 -4.28 -9.56
C SER A 88 -14.79 -3.23 -8.96
N ASN A 89 -14.37 -2.64 -7.83
CA ASN A 89 -15.14 -1.65 -7.05
C ASN A 89 -16.52 -2.14 -6.58
N PHE A 90 -16.65 -3.42 -6.23
CA PHE A 90 -17.82 -3.94 -5.54
C PHE A 90 -17.69 -3.71 -4.03
N GLU A 91 -18.73 -3.26 -3.37
CA GLU A 91 -18.70 -3.13 -1.90
C GLU A 91 -18.88 -4.49 -1.23
N LEU A 92 -18.65 -4.55 0.09
CA LEU A 92 -18.74 -5.80 0.84
C LEU A 92 -20.10 -6.50 0.68
N ASP A 93 -21.19 -5.76 0.70
CA ASP A 93 -22.53 -6.36 0.57
C ASP A 93 -22.82 -6.83 -0.87
N ASP A 94 -22.26 -6.16 -1.88
CA ASP A 94 -22.32 -6.65 -3.27
C ASP A 94 -21.51 -7.94 -3.43
N MET A 95 -20.34 -8.03 -2.78
CA MET A 95 -19.53 -9.24 -2.78
C MET A 95 -20.23 -10.41 -2.11
N LYS A 96 -20.92 -10.19 -0.98
CA LYS A 96 -21.76 -11.23 -0.35
C LYS A 96 -22.88 -11.68 -1.28
N ALA A 97 -23.61 -10.73 -1.86
CA ALA A 97 -24.69 -11.04 -2.80
C ALA A 97 -24.18 -11.80 -4.03
N LEU A 98 -23.00 -11.45 -4.55
CA LEU A 98 -22.35 -12.14 -5.66
C LEU A 98 -22.00 -13.59 -5.30
N ILE A 99 -21.41 -13.83 -4.13
CA ILE A 99 -21.04 -15.19 -3.70
C ILE A 99 -22.27 -16.08 -3.47
N GLU A 100 -23.37 -15.53 -2.97
CA GLU A 100 -24.63 -16.25 -2.80
C GLU A 100 -25.30 -16.59 -4.14
N PHE A 101 -25.12 -15.73 -5.14
CA PHE A 101 -25.80 -15.82 -6.44
C PHE A 101 -25.01 -16.59 -7.51
N ALA A 102 -23.68 -16.47 -7.51
CA ALA A 102 -22.82 -16.94 -8.59
C ALA A 102 -22.64 -18.46 -8.59
N HIS A 103 -22.58 -19.06 -9.78
CA HIS A 103 -22.19 -20.45 -9.96
C HIS A 103 -20.68 -20.61 -10.06
N VAL A 104 -20.00 -19.62 -10.63
CA VAL A 104 -18.55 -19.50 -10.68
C VAL A 104 -18.19 -18.28 -9.84
N TRP A 105 -17.50 -18.48 -8.72
CA TRP A 105 -17.07 -17.36 -7.88
C TRP A 105 -16.05 -16.48 -8.59
N PRO A 106 -16.01 -15.17 -8.29
CA PRO A 106 -14.97 -14.30 -8.82
C PRO A 106 -13.60 -14.78 -8.37
N HIS A 107 -12.67 -14.90 -9.31
CA HIS A 107 -11.30 -15.31 -9.02
C HIS A 107 -10.44 -14.12 -8.56
N ILE A 108 -10.80 -12.92 -9.03
CA ILE A 108 -10.04 -11.68 -8.80
C ILE A 108 -11.02 -10.58 -8.37
N TYR A 109 -10.62 -9.82 -7.36
CA TYR A 109 -11.21 -8.53 -7.03
C TYR A 109 -10.19 -7.44 -7.34
N GLN A 110 -10.55 -6.45 -8.16
CA GLN A 110 -9.71 -5.30 -8.43
C GLN A 110 -10.19 -4.07 -7.65
N GLY A 111 -9.31 -3.44 -6.87
CA GLY A 111 -9.69 -2.36 -5.96
C GLY A 111 -8.64 -1.27 -5.80
N ASN A 112 -9.07 -0.10 -5.31
CA ASN A 112 -8.15 0.97 -4.96
C ASN A 112 -7.21 0.50 -3.84
N SER A 113 -5.93 0.88 -3.90
CA SER A 113 -4.95 0.59 -2.84
C SER A 113 -5.39 1.01 -1.43
N TRP A 114 -6.27 2.02 -1.32
CA TRP A 114 -6.93 2.42 -0.09
C TRP A 114 -7.54 1.27 0.71
N LEU A 115 -8.21 0.35 0.02
CA LEU A 115 -8.95 -0.74 0.65
C LEU A 115 -8.05 -1.69 1.44
N ILE A 116 -6.78 -1.83 1.06
CA ILE A 116 -5.82 -2.75 1.67
C ILE A 116 -5.67 -2.48 3.18
N PHE A 117 -5.63 -1.21 3.57
CA PHE A 117 -5.35 -0.78 4.95
C PHE A 117 -6.56 -0.19 5.66
N HIS A 118 -7.64 0.12 4.93
CA HIS A 118 -8.77 0.86 5.47
C HIS A 118 -10.11 0.15 5.34
N ASP A 119 -10.14 -1.03 4.70
CA ASP A 119 -11.32 -1.91 4.71
C ASP A 119 -10.94 -3.34 5.10
N PRO A 120 -10.64 -3.59 6.39
CA PRO A 120 -10.29 -4.91 6.86
C PRO A 120 -11.42 -5.93 6.65
N HIS A 121 -12.69 -5.49 6.65
CA HIS A 121 -13.82 -6.39 6.50
C HIS A 121 -13.92 -6.97 5.09
N LEU A 122 -13.81 -6.12 4.06
CA LEU A 122 -13.72 -6.58 2.68
C LEU A 122 -12.49 -7.45 2.46
N MET A 123 -11.31 -7.02 2.93
CA MET A 123 -10.07 -7.80 2.74
C MET A 123 -10.13 -9.18 3.40
N THR A 124 -10.69 -9.28 4.61
CA THR A 124 -10.94 -10.57 5.27
C THR A 124 -11.94 -11.41 4.50
N PHE A 125 -13.03 -10.82 4.00
CA PHE A 125 -14.02 -11.53 3.20
C PHE A 125 -13.42 -12.14 1.93
N LEU A 126 -12.62 -11.36 1.19
CA LEU A 126 -11.96 -11.82 -0.04
C LEU A 126 -11.01 -12.99 0.23
N ARG A 127 -10.18 -12.89 1.27
CA ARG A 127 -9.26 -13.98 1.67
C ARG A 127 -10.01 -15.24 2.09
N ALA A 128 -11.12 -15.10 2.81
CA ALA A 128 -11.92 -16.25 3.27
C ALA A 128 -12.58 -17.03 2.12
N HIS A 129 -12.71 -16.42 0.93
CA HIS A 129 -13.29 -17.03 -0.26
C HIS A 129 -12.26 -17.28 -1.38
N ASP A 130 -10.96 -17.23 -1.06
CA ASP A 130 -9.86 -17.41 -2.02
C ASP A 130 -9.91 -16.46 -3.24
N ILE A 131 -10.46 -15.26 -3.05
CA ILE A 131 -10.55 -14.24 -4.10
C ILE A 131 -9.27 -13.40 -4.08
N PHE A 132 -8.52 -13.43 -5.17
CA PHE A 132 -7.26 -12.71 -5.26
C PHE A 132 -7.47 -11.20 -5.39
N PHE A 133 -6.91 -10.41 -4.47
CA PHE A 133 -7.00 -8.95 -4.53
C PHE A 133 -5.90 -8.37 -5.44
N GLN A 134 -6.30 -7.60 -6.43
CA GLN A 134 -5.41 -6.84 -7.30
C GLN A 134 -5.65 -5.34 -7.11
N THR A 135 -4.59 -4.59 -6.84
CA THR A 135 -4.72 -3.17 -6.54
C THR A 135 -4.36 -2.25 -7.70
N TYR A 136 -5.09 -1.14 -7.81
CA TYR A 136 -4.76 0.01 -8.64
C TYR A 136 -4.47 1.27 -7.79
N ALA A 137 -4.02 2.32 -8.47
CA ALA A 137 -3.70 3.63 -7.88
C ALA A 137 -2.58 3.64 -6.82
N VAL A 138 -1.69 2.63 -6.79
CA VAL A 138 -0.54 2.60 -5.85
C VAL A 138 0.32 3.87 -5.93
N MET A 139 0.67 4.31 -7.15
CA MET A 139 1.56 5.48 -7.33
C MET A 139 0.89 6.78 -6.90
N PHE A 140 -0.37 6.99 -7.31
CA PHE A 140 -1.11 8.22 -7.00
C PHE A 140 -1.61 8.26 -5.55
N GLY A 141 -2.17 7.15 -5.07
CA GLY A 141 -2.78 7.03 -3.75
C GLY A 141 -1.78 6.92 -2.59
N ILE A 142 -0.53 6.56 -2.86
CA ILE A 142 0.50 6.39 -1.82
C ILE A 142 1.72 7.28 -2.09
N ILE A 143 2.45 7.05 -3.19
CA ILE A 143 3.76 7.67 -3.44
C ILE A 143 3.65 9.19 -3.66
N GLN A 144 2.64 9.66 -4.40
CA GLN A 144 2.48 11.09 -4.67
C GLN A 144 2.10 11.92 -3.44
N ARG A 145 1.68 11.26 -2.35
CA ARG A 145 1.32 11.90 -1.07
C ARG A 145 2.51 12.23 -0.17
N ARG A 146 3.73 12.14 -0.69
CA ARG A 146 4.99 12.43 0.04
C ARG A 146 5.03 13.79 0.75
N GLN A 147 4.31 14.80 0.23
CA GLN A 147 4.24 16.12 0.87
C GLN A 147 3.25 16.17 2.03
N ASP A 148 2.24 15.30 2.03
CA ASP A 148 1.23 15.23 3.09
C ASP A 148 1.81 14.60 4.36
N SER A 149 2.69 13.60 4.19
CA SER A 149 3.40 12.93 5.29
C SER A 149 4.90 12.77 5.00
N PRO A 150 5.70 13.84 5.18
CA PRO A 150 7.14 13.81 4.89
C PRO A 150 7.91 12.83 5.81
N SER A 151 7.47 12.67 7.06
CA SER A 151 8.06 11.72 8.01
C SER A 151 7.86 10.26 7.57
N ALA A 152 6.67 9.91 7.08
CA ALA A 152 6.40 8.57 6.59
C ALA A 152 7.12 8.32 5.25
N PHE A 153 7.19 9.32 4.39
CA PHE A 153 8.00 9.24 3.17
C PHE A 153 9.49 9.04 3.49
N HIS A 154 10.00 9.69 4.54
CA HIS A 154 11.38 9.52 4.98
C HIS A 154 11.71 8.07 5.38
N ILE A 155 10.78 7.37 6.06
CA ILE A 155 10.95 5.94 6.36
C ILE A 155 11.05 5.14 5.06
N LEU A 156 10.14 5.38 4.11
CA LEU A 156 10.14 4.69 2.81
C LEU A 156 11.45 4.92 2.03
N SER A 157 11.93 6.16 1.96
CA SER A 157 13.21 6.50 1.32
C SER A 157 14.42 5.91 2.05
N THR A 158 14.37 5.78 3.38
CA THR A 158 15.42 5.12 4.16
C THR A 158 15.50 3.64 3.83
N VAL A 159 14.36 2.94 3.84
CA VAL A 159 14.26 1.54 3.41
C VAL A 159 14.74 1.38 1.96
N SER A 160 14.45 2.35 1.09
CA SER A 160 14.93 2.38 -0.30
C SER A 160 16.44 2.42 -0.45
N ARG A 161 17.09 3.31 0.29
CA ARG A 161 18.55 3.39 0.32
C ARG A 161 19.16 2.10 0.85
N GLU A 162 18.68 1.60 1.99
CA GLU A 162 19.17 0.36 2.59
C GLU A 162 19.05 -0.86 1.67
N LEU A 163 17.91 -1.00 0.97
CA LEU A 163 17.68 -2.07 0.01
C LEU A 163 18.58 -1.95 -1.21
N THR A 164 18.74 -0.74 -1.74
CA THR A 164 19.64 -0.48 -2.87
C THR A 164 21.08 -0.88 -2.53
N GLU A 165 21.57 -0.48 -1.35
CA GLU A 165 22.91 -0.86 -0.86
C GLU A 165 23.04 -2.38 -0.66
N THR A 166 22.00 -3.03 -0.14
CA THR A 166 21.97 -4.49 0.06
C THR A 166 22.03 -5.24 -1.27
N ILE A 167 21.25 -4.80 -2.27
CA ILE A 167 21.18 -5.44 -3.60
C ILE A 167 22.52 -5.27 -4.32
N GLN A 168 23.11 -4.07 -4.28
CA GLN A 168 24.40 -3.80 -4.91
C GLN A 168 25.55 -4.57 -4.26
N SER A 169 25.57 -4.67 -2.91
CA SER A 169 26.61 -5.42 -2.21
C SER A 169 26.48 -6.95 -2.38
N SER A 170 25.28 -7.45 -2.61
CA SER A 170 25.04 -8.89 -2.84
C SER A 170 25.53 -9.39 -4.19
N ASN A 171 25.85 -8.51 -5.14
CA ASN A 171 26.27 -8.91 -6.49
C ASN A 171 27.24 -7.88 -7.11
N PRO A 172 28.50 -7.84 -6.64
CA PRO A 172 29.47 -6.79 -6.96
C PRO A 172 29.95 -6.79 -8.41
N ASP A 173 29.78 -7.90 -9.15
CA ASP A 173 30.30 -8.04 -10.51
C ASP A 173 29.45 -7.33 -11.59
N ASN A 174 28.31 -6.74 -11.23
CA ASN A 174 27.36 -6.15 -12.19
C ASN A 174 26.70 -4.85 -11.70
N VAL A 175 27.43 -3.99 -10.99
CA VAL A 175 26.88 -2.74 -10.41
C VAL A 175 26.10 -1.87 -11.42
N ALA A 176 26.54 -1.81 -12.68
CA ALA A 176 25.90 -0.98 -13.72
C ALA A 176 24.55 -1.51 -14.22
N THR A 177 24.18 -2.75 -13.93
CA THR A 177 22.93 -3.38 -14.40
C THR A 177 22.01 -3.83 -13.26
N GLN A 178 22.40 -3.58 -12.00
CA GLN A 178 21.57 -3.90 -10.85
C GLN A 178 20.33 -2.99 -10.80
N PRO A 179 19.14 -3.56 -10.50
CA PRO A 179 17.94 -2.75 -10.30
C PRO A 179 18.12 -1.82 -9.10
N ILE A 180 17.81 -0.54 -9.31
CA ILE A 180 17.73 0.44 -8.22
C ILE A 180 16.38 0.23 -7.52
N ALA A 181 16.42 0.03 -6.20
CA ALA A 181 15.21 -0.15 -5.40
C ALA A 181 14.63 1.23 -5.05
N THR A 182 13.92 1.86 -6.00
CA THR A 182 13.20 3.12 -5.76
C THR A 182 12.04 2.92 -4.80
N GLU A 183 11.50 4.01 -4.23
CA GLU A 183 10.32 3.96 -3.36
C GLU A 183 9.12 3.30 -4.05
N ALA A 184 8.95 3.54 -5.36
CA ALA A 184 7.94 2.91 -6.18
C ALA A 184 8.15 1.38 -6.27
N THR A 185 9.37 0.94 -6.59
CA THR A 185 9.70 -0.50 -6.67
C THR A 185 9.46 -1.20 -5.33
N ILE A 186 9.80 -0.56 -4.21
CA ILE A 186 9.60 -1.12 -2.87
C ILE A 186 8.14 -1.24 -2.53
N MET A 187 7.34 -0.23 -2.84
CA MET A 187 5.90 -0.28 -2.63
C MET A 187 5.28 -1.46 -3.39
N LEU A 188 5.64 -1.61 -4.67
CA LEU A 188 5.18 -2.71 -5.50
C LEU A 188 5.67 -4.07 -4.97
N ALA A 189 6.93 -4.16 -4.54
CA ALA A 189 7.50 -5.37 -3.96
C ALA A 189 6.83 -5.77 -2.64
N TYR A 190 6.56 -4.81 -1.76
CA TYR A 190 5.82 -5.03 -0.53
C TYR A 190 4.42 -5.58 -0.81
N LEU A 191 3.68 -4.99 -1.76
CA LEU A 191 2.35 -5.47 -2.11
C LEU A 191 2.39 -6.91 -2.63
N VAL A 192 3.32 -7.22 -3.55
CA VAL A 192 3.48 -8.58 -4.07
C VAL A 192 3.89 -9.56 -2.96
N HIS A 193 4.80 -9.15 -2.07
CA HIS A 193 5.20 -9.95 -0.90
C HIS A 193 4.00 -10.24 0.02
N SER A 194 3.08 -9.29 0.17
CA SER A 194 1.84 -9.41 0.93
C SER A 194 0.71 -10.14 0.18
N ASN A 195 1.03 -10.88 -0.89
CA ASN A 195 0.09 -11.61 -1.74
C ASN A 195 -1.01 -10.71 -2.35
N ILE A 196 -0.65 -9.49 -2.75
CA ILE A 196 -1.52 -8.53 -3.42
C ILE A 196 -1.04 -8.36 -4.86
N GLY A 197 -1.96 -8.51 -5.81
CA GLY A 197 -1.71 -8.26 -7.22
C GLY A 197 -1.52 -6.77 -7.48
N ILE A 198 -0.64 -6.43 -8.43
CA ILE A 198 -0.37 -5.04 -8.82
C ILE A 198 -0.49 -4.87 -10.33
N ILE A 199 -0.93 -3.69 -10.75
CA ILE A 199 -1.01 -3.29 -12.17
C ILE A 199 -0.44 -1.88 -12.38
N PRO A 200 0.89 -1.70 -12.21
CA PRO A 200 1.51 -0.40 -12.35
C PRO A 200 1.41 0.11 -13.79
N ARG A 201 0.89 1.32 -13.98
CA ARG A 201 0.87 2.01 -15.27
C ARG A 201 2.13 2.87 -15.40
N ALA A 202 2.88 2.68 -16.49
CA ALA A 202 4.06 3.47 -16.80
C ALA A 202 4.14 3.77 -18.30
N ALA A 203 4.27 5.06 -18.65
CA ALA A 203 4.52 5.51 -20.02
C ALA A 203 6.02 5.63 -20.32
N ALA A 204 6.84 5.96 -19.32
CA ALA A 204 8.28 6.07 -19.45
C ALA A 204 8.96 4.70 -19.37
N THR A 205 9.86 4.42 -20.30
CA THR A 205 10.62 3.16 -20.34
C THR A 205 11.40 2.90 -19.05
N ALA A 206 11.97 3.94 -18.44
CA ALA A 206 12.66 3.82 -17.14
C ALA A 206 11.75 3.25 -16.05
N HIS A 207 10.54 3.82 -15.89
CA HIS A 207 9.56 3.32 -14.92
C HIS A 207 9.05 1.91 -15.28
N GLN A 208 8.98 1.55 -16.57
CA GLN A 208 8.64 0.17 -16.96
C GLN A 208 9.73 -0.82 -16.53
N HIS A 209 11.01 -0.44 -16.60
CA HIS A 209 12.11 -1.25 -16.10
C HIS A 209 12.10 -1.33 -14.57
N GLU A 210 11.87 -0.23 -13.87
CA GLU A 210 11.76 -0.19 -12.41
C GLU A 210 10.61 -1.06 -11.89
N ASN A 211 9.45 -1.01 -12.57
CA ASN A 211 8.26 -1.78 -12.20
C ASN A 211 8.26 -3.21 -12.78
N SER A 212 9.37 -3.65 -13.38
CA SER A 212 9.44 -4.96 -14.02
C SER A 212 9.45 -6.11 -12.99
N PRO A 213 8.98 -7.31 -13.36
CA PRO A 213 9.02 -8.46 -12.46
C PRO A 213 10.42 -8.78 -11.92
N SER A 214 11.47 -8.58 -12.72
CA SER A 214 12.86 -8.78 -12.28
C SER A 214 13.28 -7.79 -11.20
N SER A 215 12.94 -6.51 -11.36
CA SER A 215 13.28 -5.45 -10.39
C SER A 215 12.52 -5.66 -9.08
N ILE A 216 11.23 -5.97 -9.17
CA ILE A 216 10.40 -6.28 -8.01
C ILE A 216 10.92 -7.51 -7.27
N LYS A 217 11.25 -8.58 -8.00
CA LYS A 217 11.80 -9.82 -7.42
C LYS A 217 13.10 -9.57 -6.66
N ALA A 218 13.99 -8.73 -7.21
CA ALA A 218 15.25 -8.38 -6.55
C ALA A 218 14.99 -7.72 -5.18
N VAL A 219 13.97 -6.86 -5.07
CA VAL A 219 13.61 -6.25 -3.78
C VAL A 219 13.00 -7.27 -2.82
N ILE A 220 12.05 -8.09 -3.28
CA ILE A 220 11.36 -9.08 -2.43
C ILE A 220 12.34 -10.00 -1.69
N GLN A 221 13.44 -10.39 -2.34
CA GLN A 221 14.46 -11.27 -1.76
C GLN A 221 15.18 -10.66 -0.53
N HIS A 222 15.09 -9.34 -0.35
CA HIS A 222 15.75 -8.62 0.72
C HIS A 222 14.76 -7.87 1.65
N LEU A 223 13.46 -8.12 1.52
CA LEU A 223 12.44 -7.61 2.45
C LEU A 223 12.47 -8.44 3.75
N THR A 224 13.28 -7.99 4.71
CA THR A 224 13.35 -8.57 6.06
C THR A 224 12.13 -8.16 6.90
N PRO A 225 11.81 -8.90 7.99
CA PRO A 225 10.73 -8.53 8.90
C PRO A 225 10.83 -7.10 9.44
N ASP A 226 12.04 -6.64 9.79
CA ASP A 226 12.29 -5.25 10.22
C ASP A 226 11.90 -4.21 9.15
N ARG A 227 12.27 -4.46 7.89
CA ARG A 227 11.91 -3.58 6.77
C ARG A 227 10.41 -3.62 6.50
N ILE A 228 9.77 -4.78 6.64
CA ILE A 228 8.33 -4.94 6.49
C ILE A 228 7.61 -4.12 7.57
N GLU A 229 8.03 -4.20 8.84
CA GLU A 229 7.43 -3.42 9.92
C GLU A 229 7.53 -1.90 9.67
N LYS A 230 8.70 -1.43 9.20
CA LYS A 230 8.89 -0.02 8.80
C LYS A 230 7.92 0.38 7.69
N LEU A 231 7.71 -0.47 6.69
CA LEU A 231 6.77 -0.23 5.60
C LEU A 231 5.31 -0.26 6.09
N GLU A 232 4.94 -1.20 6.95
CA GLU A 232 3.61 -1.32 7.54
C GLU A 232 3.23 -0.11 8.40
N ARG A 233 4.22 0.58 8.97
CA ARG A 233 4.02 1.87 9.65
C ARG A 233 3.92 3.05 8.67
N ALA A 234 4.83 3.10 7.70
CA ALA A 234 4.94 4.22 6.77
C ALA A 234 3.78 4.30 5.76
N ILE A 235 3.33 3.17 5.23
CA ILE A 235 2.36 3.13 4.12
C ILE A 235 0.99 3.68 4.55
N PRO A 236 0.36 3.21 5.65
CA PRO A 236 -0.93 3.78 6.08
C PRO A 236 -0.82 5.25 6.44
N ALA A 237 0.30 5.68 7.04
CA ALA A 237 0.54 7.08 7.39
C ALA A 237 0.66 7.97 6.14
N LEU A 238 1.38 7.50 5.10
CA LEU A 238 1.44 8.16 3.79
C LEU A 238 0.06 8.27 3.15
N MET A 239 -0.71 7.19 3.20
CA MET A 239 -2.05 7.15 2.62
C MET A 239 -2.99 8.13 3.30
N LYS A 240 -2.93 8.28 4.62
CA LYS A 240 -3.79 9.21 5.34
C LYS A 240 -3.27 10.65 5.41
N GLY A 241 -1.98 10.87 5.11
CA GLY A 241 -1.32 12.15 5.40
C GLY A 241 -1.05 12.35 6.90
N GLU A 242 -0.90 11.27 7.66
CA GLU A 242 -0.61 11.33 9.10
C GLU A 242 0.87 11.61 9.33
N LYS A 243 1.19 12.53 10.23
CA LYS A 243 2.57 12.78 10.67
C LYS A 243 3.01 11.72 11.66
N LEU A 244 4.19 11.16 11.43
CA LEU A 244 4.84 10.23 12.35
C LEU A 244 5.87 11.00 13.17
N TYR A 245 5.84 10.76 14.47
CA TYR A 245 6.78 11.30 15.44
C TYR A 245 7.58 10.16 16.08
N THR A 246 8.75 10.48 16.60
CA THR A 246 9.48 9.57 17.48
C THR A 246 9.00 9.80 18.91
N SER A 247 8.71 8.73 19.63
CA SER A 247 8.36 8.82 21.05
C SER A 247 9.62 8.58 21.88
N VAL A 248 9.95 9.49 22.79
CA VAL A 248 11.06 9.27 23.72
C VAL A 248 10.58 9.33 25.15
N SER A 249 11.05 8.40 25.98
CA SER A 249 10.73 8.35 27.40
C SER A 249 11.97 8.56 28.25
N PHE A 250 11.89 9.44 29.24
CA PHE A 250 12.95 9.71 30.19
C PHE A 250 12.57 9.14 31.55
N VAL A 251 13.30 8.12 31.99
CA VAL A 251 13.12 7.53 33.32
C VAL A 251 14.13 8.14 34.27
N ASN A 252 13.64 8.82 35.30
CA ASN A 252 14.50 9.37 36.34
C ASN A 252 14.96 8.24 37.29
N ALA A 253 16.22 7.85 37.20
CA ALA A 253 16.84 6.85 38.06
C ALA A 253 17.67 7.45 39.20
N LEU A 254 17.61 8.78 39.39
CA LEU A 254 18.32 9.50 40.45
C LEU A 254 17.46 9.66 41.71
N GLU A 255 18.09 10.02 42.82
CA GLU A 255 17.41 10.33 44.08
C GLU A 255 16.74 11.73 44.07
N GLY A 256 17.22 12.63 43.20
CA GLY A 256 16.70 13.98 43.02
C GLY A 256 15.78 14.09 41.79
N ALA A 257 14.98 15.15 41.75
CA ALA A 257 14.17 15.44 40.57
C ALA A 257 15.03 16.02 39.43
N ILE A 258 14.59 15.80 38.19
CA ILE A 258 15.28 16.25 36.98
C ILE A 258 14.38 17.13 36.10
N LEU A 259 15.00 17.91 35.22
CA LEU A 259 14.35 18.71 34.19
C LEU A 259 14.89 18.31 32.82
N ILE A 260 14.00 18.12 31.84
CA ILE A 260 14.37 17.83 30.47
C ILE A 260 14.20 19.09 29.63
N HIS A 261 15.26 19.42 28.89
CA HIS A 261 15.27 20.48 27.91
C HIS A 261 15.48 19.88 26.53
N TRP A 262 14.82 20.41 25.51
CA TRP A 262 15.13 20.15 24.12
C TRP A 262 16.12 21.20 23.63
N MET A 263 17.16 20.78 22.92
CA MET A 263 18.11 21.68 22.28
C MET A 263 17.67 21.96 20.85
N HIS A 264 17.36 23.22 20.56
CA HIS A 264 16.96 23.64 19.23
C HIS A 264 18.14 23.46 18.24
N PRO A 265 17.95 22.74 17.11
CA PRO A 265 19.07 22.34 16.25
C PRO A 265 19.80 23.51 15.58
N ASP A 266 19.07 24.57 15.22
CA ASP A 266 19.67 25.71 14.49
C ASP A 266 20.31 26.77 15.41
N THR A 267 19.75 26.98 16.61
CA THR A 267 20.14 28.06 17.52
C THR A 267 20.96 27.57 18.71
N ASN A 268 20.97 26.26 18.96
CA ASN A 268 21.48 25.63 20.19
C ASN A 268 20.84 26.16 21.48
N GLU A 269 19.67 26.81 21.39
CA GLU A 269 18.93 27.25 22.58
C GLU A 269 18.26 26.05 23.26
N GLU A 270 18.37 25.97 24.59
CA GLU A 270 17.75 24.94 25.39
C GLU A 270 16.36 25.39 25.86
N VAL A 271 15.32 24.68 25.43
CA VAL A 271 13.92 24.95 25.74
C VAL A 271 13.41 23.89 26.73
N VAL A 272 12.86 24.31 27.86
CA VAL A 272 12.25 23.38 28.83
C VAL A 272 11.04 22.70 28.17
N VAL A 273 11.02 21.36 28.18
CA VAL A 273 9.94 20.57 27.55
C VAL A 273 9.19 19.69 28.55
N SER A 274 9.69 19.55 29.78
CA SER A 274 9.04 18.81 30.84
C SER A 274 8.85 19.65 32.09
N ASP A 275 7.84 19.27 32.87
CA ASP A 275 7.82 19.61 34.30
C ASP A 275 8.93 18.86 35.05
N LEU A 276 9.04 19.12 36.36
CA LEU A 276 10.01 18.45 37.23
C LEU A 276 9.70 16.95 37.31
N ILE A 277 10.59 16.10 36.81
CA ILE A 277 10.42 14.64 36.80
C ILE A 277 10.99 14.07 38.11
N HIS A 278 10.12 13.57 38.98
CA HIS A 278 10.53 12.98 40.25
C HIS A 278 11.17 11.59 40.11
N PRO A 279 11.96 11.15 41.10
CA PRO A 279 12.56 9.81 41.13
C PRO A 279 11.55 8.70 40.80
N GLY A 280 11.93 7.76 39.93
CA GLY A 280 11.08 6.66 39.48
C GLY A 280 9.94 7.05 38.54
N SER A 281 9.75 8.33 38.25
CA SER A 281 8.75 8.81 37.29
C SER A 281 9.29 8.74 35.85
N VAL A 282 8.36 8.70 34.90
CA VAL A 282 8.65 8.65 33.47
C VAL A 282 7.97 9.82 32.79
N GLU A 283 8.74 10.56 31.99
CA GLU A 283 8.22 11.61 31.11
C GLU A 283 8.30 11.14 29.66
N VAL A 284 7.26 11.40 28.87
CA VAL A 284 7.20 11.00 27.46
C VAL A 284 7.06 12.23 26.57
N GLN A 285 7.91 12.31 25.55
CA GLN A 285 7.97 13.45 24.64
C GLN A 285 7.86 12.95 23.19
N GLN A 286 7.09 13.67 22.37
CA GLN A 286 7.03 13.46 20.92
C GLN A 286 8.08 14.35 20.26
N THR A 287 8.90 13.76 19.40
CA THR A 287 10.11 14.40 18.86
C THR A 287 10.46 13.85 17.48
N HIS A 288 11.65 14.20 16.98
CA HIS A 288 12.17 13.76 15.70
C HIS A 288 13.51 13.02 15.86
N PRO A 289 13.86 12.10 14.95
CA PRO A 289 15.16 11.45 14.92
C PRO A 289 16.29 12.49 14.87
N GLY A 290 17.35 12.28 15.64
CA GLY A 290 18.49 13.19 15.73
C GLY A 290 18.30 14.40 16.64
N HIS A 291 17.09 14.64 17.18
CA HIS A 291 16.92 15.67 18.21
C HIS A 291 17.79 15.37 19.44
N ILE A 292 18.22 16.44 20.12
CA ILE A 292 19.03 16.34 21.33
C ILE A 292 18.22 16.86 22.50
N PHE A 293 18.19 16.06 23.56
CA PHE A 293 17.64 16.46 24.86
C PHE A 293 18.75 16.56 25.89
N VAL A 294 18.56 17.45 26.85
CA VAL A 294 19.50 17.68 27.94
C VAL A 294 18.74 17.51 29.25
N ALA A 295 19.18 16.55 30.06
CA ALA A 295 18.68 16.41 31.42
C ALA A 295 19.56 17.21 32.39
N TYR A 296 18.90 17.95 33.27
CA TYR A 296 19.51 18.61 34.42
C TYR A 296 18.96 18.06 35.72
N ASP A 297 19.77 18.05 36.77
CA ASP A 297 19.25 17.96 38.14
C ASP A 297 18.51 19.26 38.53
N ALA A 298 17.73 19.21 39.60
CA ALA A 298 16.94 20.36 40.06
C ALA A 298 17.78 21.63 40.33
N GLU A 299 19.07 21.48 40.66
CA GLU A 299 20.00 22.58 40.92
C GLU A 299 20.80 23.01 39.67
N ARG A 300 20.60 22.35 38.51
CA ARG A 300 21.34 22.55 37.26
C ARG A 300 22.87 22.43 37.39
N LYS A 301 23.34 21.62 38.32
CA LYS A 301 24.77 21.30 38.50
C LYS A 301 25.23 20.20 37.56
N ILE A 302 24.31 19.32 37.16
CA ILE A 302 24.64 18.14 36.37
C ILE A 302 23.90 18.20 35.05
N ARG A 303 24.61 17.90 33.96
CA ARG A 303 24.12 18.04 32.59
C ARG A 303 24.45 16.76 31.82
N LYS A 304 23.43 16.10 31.29
CA LYS A 304 23.61 14.91 30.45
C LYS A 304 22.81 15.05 29.15
N GLU A 305 23.46 14.82 28.03
CA GLU A 305 22.85 14.88 26.71
C GLU A 305 22.36 13.50 26.27
N PHE A 306 21.23 13.50 25.57
CA PHE A 306 20.58 12.34 25.00
C PHE A 306 20.23 12.64 23.55
N VAL A 307 20.83 11.89 22.63
CA VAL A 307 20.53 11.99 21.20
C VAL A 307 19.47 10.95 20.85
N VAL A 308 18.38 11.40 20.23
CA VAL A 308 17.32 10.51 19.74
C VAL A 308 17.85 9.71 18.57
N GLY A 309 18.08 8.42 18.79
CA GLY A 309 18.49 7.44 17.79
C GLY A 309 17.32 6.69 17.17
N ALA A 310 16.15 6.67 17.81
CA ALA A 310 14.95 6.06 17.25
C ALA A 310 14.45 6.81 16.01
N GLY A 311 13.97 6.04 15.03
CA GLY A 311 13.36 6.53 13.80
C GLY A 311 11.94 7.06 13.99
N TYR A 312 11.31 7.48 12.89
CA TYR A 312 9.93 7.95 12.91
C TYR A 312 8.96 6.80 13.25
N GLY A 313 8.04 7.07 14.18
CA GLY A 313 7.07 6.10 14.68
C GLY A 313 7.67 5.01 15.57
N GLU A 314 8.94 5.13 15.94
CA GLU A 314 9.61 4.26 16.92
C GLU A 314 9.61 4.91 18.30
N GLU A 315 9.89 4.09 19.31
CA GLU A 315 10.02 4.52 20.69
C GLU A 315 11.46 4.30 21.19
N GLN A 316 11.98 5.25 21.98
CA GLN A 316 13.26 5.11 22.66
C GLN A 316 13.14 5.48 24.12
N GLN A 317 13.77 4.68 24.98
CA GLN A 317 13.82 4.94 26.40
C GLN A 317 15.23 5.37 26.81
N PHE A 318 15.31 6.50 27.51
CA PHE A 318 16.51 6.99 28.17
C PHE A 318 16.38 6.81 29.66
N ARG A 319 17.35 6.10 30.24
CA ARG A 319 17.49 6.02 31.69
C ARG A 319 18.47 7.11 32.14
N VAL A 320 17.98 8.07 32.91
CA VAL A 320 18.78 9.20 33.39
C VAL A 320 19.52 8.74 34.65
N GLU A 321 20.75 8.31 34.43
CA GLU A 321 21.72 7.92 35.46
C GLU A 321 22.94 8.85 35.37
N LEU A 322 23.57 9.12 36.50
CA LEU A 322 24.73 10.01 36.61
C LEU A 322 25.99 9.24 36.95
#